data_AF-A0A527XAF7-F1
#
_entry.id   AF-A0A527XAF7-F1
#
_cell.length_a   1.000
_cell.length_b   1.000
_cell.length_c   1.000
_cell.angle_alpha   90.00
_cell.angle_beta   90.00
_cell.angle_gamma   90.00
#
_symmetry.space_group_name_H-M   'P 1'
#
loop_
_entity.id
_entity.type
_entity.pdbx_description
1 polymer ?
#
loop_
_entity_poly.entity_id
_entity_poly.type
_entity_poly.pdbx_seq_one_letter_code
_entity_poly.pdbx_strand_id
1 'polypeptide(L)' 'VHSHIHALGQCRKYIRKNGWKPVVAGDTAGSAKMVSEVKDRTMASLAPALAAELYGLDIIEKNVEDTDS' A
#
# COMPACT_ATOMS: atom_id res chain seq x y z
N VAL A 1 -6.80 1.00 1.80
CA VAL A 1 -5.42 0.76 1.32
C VAL A 1 -5.26 1.34 -0.09
N HIS A 2 -4.25 2.18 -0.29
CA HIS A 2 -4.06 3.00 -1.49
C HIS A 2 -2.85 2.50 -2.29
N SER A 3 -2.99 2.35 -3.60
CA SER A 3 -1.88 2.03 -4.50
C SER A 3 -2.28 2.10 -5.98
N HIS A 4 -1.32 1.92 -6.88
CA HIS A 4 -1.59 1.75 -8.30
C HIS A 4 -2.40 0.47 -8.58
N ILE A 5 -3.20 0.47 -9.65
CA ILE A 5 -4.11 -0.65 -9.98
C ILE A 5 -3.39 -2.00 -10.10
N HIS A 6 -2.18 -2.02 -10.67
CA HIS A 6 -1.39 -3.26 -10.78
C HIS A 6 -0.96 -3.81 -9.42
N ALA A 7 -0.51 -2.96 -8.50
CA ALA A 7 -0.10 -3.37 -7.16
C ALA A 7 -1.29 -3.86 -6.33
N LEU A 8 -2.45 -3.20 -6.44
CA LEU A 8 -3.69 -3.67 -5.84
C LEU A 8 -4.09 -5.05 -6.39
N GLY A 9 -3.92 -5.26 -7.70
CA GLY A 9 -4.17 -6.53 -8.37
C GLY A 9 -3.22 -7.65 -7.93
N GLN A 10 -1.96 -7.31 -7.67
CA GLN A 10 -0.94 -8.23 -7.17
C GLN A 10 -1.09 -8.52 -5.68
N CYS A 11 -1.77 -7.72 -4.87
CA CYS A 11 -1.91 -7.97 -3.41
C CYS A 11 -3.34 -8.31 -2.99
N ARG A 12 -4.16 -8.86 -3.89
CA ARG A 12 -5.61 -9.00 -3.65
C ARG A 12 -5.92 -9.95 -2.51
N LYS A 13 -5.18 -11.05 -2.35
CA LYS A 13 -5.40 -12.01 -1.26
C LYS A 13 -5.16 -11.33 0.08
N TYR A 14 -4.07 -10.57 0.19
CA TYR A 14 -3.72 -9.83 1.40
C TYR A 14 -4.74 -8.76 1.77
N ILE A 15 -5.19 -7.96 0.80
CA ILE A 15 -6.20 -6.92 1.01
C ILE A 15 -7.52 -7.55 1.51
N ARG A 16 -7.95 -8.66 0.88
CA ARG A 16 -9.18 -9.38 1.26
C ARG A 16 -9.07 -10.02 2.64
N LYS A 17 -7.94 -10.66 2.95
CA LYS A 17 -7.68 -11.30 4.26
C LYS A 17 -7.85 -10.31 5.42
N ASN A 18 -7.43 -9.06 5.22
CA ASN A 18 -7.53 -8.01 6.21
C ASN A 18 -8.86 -7.23 6.18
N GLY A 19 -9.79 -7.56 5.26
CA GLY A 19 -11.05 -6.84 5.12
C GLY A 19 -10.90 -5.39 4.68
N TRP A 20 -9.78 -5.04 4.03
CA TRP A 20 -9.49 -3.66 3.64
C TRP A 20 -10.15 -3.28 2.33
N LYS A 21 -10.53 -2.01 2.21
CA LYS A 21 -11.02 -1.44 0.95
C LYS A 21 -9.84 -0.99 0.06
N PRO A 22 -9.67 -1.54 -1.15
CA PRO A 22 -8.68 -1.04 -2.11
C PRO A 22 -9.14 0.30 -2.68
N VAL A 23 -8.21 1.25 -2.79
CA VAL A 23 -8.43 2.58 -3.38
C VAL A 23 -7.34 2.82 -4.42
N VAL A 24 -7.75 3.07 -5.66
CA VAL A 24 -6.81 3.33 -6.76
C VAL A 24 -6.17 4.70 -6.58
N ALA A 25 -4.84 4.72 -6.61
CA ALA A 25 -4.01 5.92 -6.64
C ALA A 25 -3.29 6.02 -7.99
N GLY A 26 -2.80 7.22 -8.32
CA GLY A 26 -2.09 7.48 -9.59
C GLY A 26 -0.84 6.63 -9.77
N ASP A 27 -0.10 6.39 -8.70
CA ASP A 27 1.06 5.49 -8.67
C ASP A 27 1.31 4.95 -7.25
N THR A 28 2.30 4.07 -7.09
CA THR A 28 2.63 3.44 -5.79
C THR A 28 3.33 4.40 -4.82
N ALA A 29 4.36 5.12 -5.26
CA ALA A 29 5.16 6.02 -4.41
C ALA A 29 4.35 7.25 -3.93
N GLY A 30 3.58 7.86 -4.83
CA GLY A 30 2.64 8.94 -4.56
C GLY A 30 1.51 8.52 -3.62
N SER A 31 1.11 7.24 -3.61
CA SER A 31 0.19 6.74 -2.58
C SER A 31 0.81 6.73 -1.18
N ALA A 32 2.11 6.45 -1.05
CA ALA A 32 2.83 6.53 0.22
C ALA A 32 2.96 8.00 0.67
N LYS A 33 3.32 8.90 -0.25
CA LYS A 33 3.32 10.34 0.00
C LYS A 33 1.97 10.83 0.53
N MET A 34 0.88 10.49 -0.14
CA MET A 34 -0.47 10.87 0.27
C MET A 34 -0.78 10.41 1.70
N VAL A 35 -0.49 9.15 2.04
CA VAL A 35 -0.72 8.62 3.39
C VAL A 35 0.10 9.38 4.44
N SER A 36 1.35 9.73 4.13
CA SER A 36 2.21 10.52 5.03
C SER A 36 1.72 11.95 5.25
N GLU A 37 1.10 12.56 4.23
CA GLU A 37 0.57 13.92 4.28
C GLU A 37 -0.77 14.01 5.00
N VAL A 38 -1.67 13.05 4.75
CA VAL A 38 -3.01 13.02 5.36
C VAL A 38 -2.95 12.67 6.85
N LYS A 39 -1.97 11.85 7.28
CA LYS A 39 -1.76 11.46 8.69
C LYS A 39 -2.97 10.80 9.36
N ASP A 40 -3.85 10.18 8.57
CA ASP A 40 -4.95 9.36 9.06
C ASP A 40 -4.47 7.92 9.28
N ARG A 41 -4.56 7.43 10.53
CA ARG A 41 -4.14 6.08 10.91
C ARG A 41 -4.99 4.97 10.29
N THR A 42 -6.15 5.31 9.73
CA THR A 42 -7.01 4.36 9.00
C THR A 42 -6.56 4.18 7.54
N MET A 43 -5.64 5.02 7.07
CA MET A 43 -5.09 4.94 5.72
C MET A 43 -3.74 4.20 5.71
N ALA A 44 -3.56 3.38 4.68
CA ALA A 44 -2.33 2.62 4.43
C ALA A 44 -2.01 2.63 2.94
N SER A 45 -0.73 2.49 2.60
CA SER A 45 -0.22 2.42 1.23
C SER A 45 0.41 1.07 0.94
N LEU A 46 0.26 0.58 -0.29
CA LEU A 46 1.13 -0.48 -0.84
C LEU A 46 2.15 0.19 -1.77
N ALA A 47 3.41 0.19 -1.36
CA ALA A 47 4.51 0.82 -2.09
C ALA A 47 5.82 0.09 -1.81
N PRO A 48 6.87 0.30 -2.64
CA PRO A 48 8.21 -0.21 -2.36
C PRO A 48 8.72 0.30 -0.99
N ALA A 49 9.55 -0.51 -0.32
CA ALA A 49 10.12 -0.16 0.99
C ALA A 49 10.86 1.19 0.99
N LEU A 50 11.48 1.55 -0.14
CA LEU A 50 12.14 2.84 -0.32
C LEU A 50 11.20 4.04 -0.13
N ALA A 51 9.92 3.92 -0.51
CA ALA A 51 8.95 4.99 -0.32
C ALA A 51 8.59 5.18 1.17
N ALA A 52 8.60 4.10 1.95
CA ALA A 52 8.38 4.19 3.39
C ALA A 52 9.51 4.97 4.08
N GLU A 53 10.77 4.69 3.72
CA GLU A 53 11.94 5.45 4.21
C GLU A 53 11.88 6.91 3.78
N LEU A 54 11.58 7.17 2.50
CA LEU A 54 11.51 8.53 1.94
C LEU A 54 10.46 9.40 2.62
N TYR A 55 9.30 8.82 2.98
CA TYR A 55 8.18 9.56 3.55
C TYR A 55 8.00 9.36 5.06
N GLY A 56 8.96 8.69 5.73
CA GLY A 56 8.93 8.47 7.18
C GLY A 56 7.72 7.65 7.64
N LEU A 57 7.32 6.65 6.85
CA LEU A 57 6.23 5.73 7.17
C LEU A 57 6.76 4.42 7.75
N ASP A 58 5.98 3.83 8.64
CA ASP A 58 6.27 2.50 9.19
C ASP A 58 5.82 1.39 8.23
N ILE A 59 6.69 0.40 8.02
CA ILE A 59 6.35 -0.81 7.27
C ILE A 59 5.66 -1.80 8.22
N ILE A 60 4.37 -2.02 8.01
CA ILE A 60 3.56 -2.96 8.82
C ILE A 60 3.84 -4.41 8.42
N GLU A 61 3.97 -4.69 7.11
CA GLU A 61 4.24 -6.02 6.57
C GLU A 61 5.01 -5.90 5.25
N LYS A 62 5.88 -6.87 4.95
CA LYS A 62 6.71 -6.91 3.73
C LYS A 62 6.30 -8.09 2.85
N ASN A 63 6.55 -7.99 1.55
CA ASN A 63 6.32 -9.06 0.57
C ASN A 63 4.87 -9.58 0.59
N VAL A 64 3.91 -8.65 0.63
CA VAL A 64 2.46 -8.94 0.69
C VAL A 64 1.82 -9.17 -0.68
N GLU A 65 2.65 -9.20 -1.73
CA GLU A 65 2.26 -9.61 -3.07
C GLU A 65 1.81 -11.09 -3.08
N ASP A 66 0.76 -11.34 -3.84
CA ASP A 66 0.22 -12.65 -4.11
C ASP A 66 1.31 -13.43 -4.87
N THR A 67 1.90 -14.41 -4.22
CA THR A 67 2.72 -15.41 -4.89
C THR A 67 1.80 -16.42 -5.59
N ASP A 68 2.11 -16.70 -6.85
CA ASP A 68 1.61 -17.90 -7.52
C ASP A 68 2.44 -19.08 -7.02
N SER A 69 1.76 -20.07 -6.44
CA SER A 69 2.28 -21.39 -6.12
C SER A 69 1.27 -22.40 -6.61
#